data_AF-A0A0J7NI16-F1
#
_entry.id   AF-A0A0J7NI16-F1
#
_cell.length_a   1.000
_cell.length_b   1.000
_cell.length_c   1.000
_cell.angle_alpha   90.00
_cell.angle_beta   90.00
_cell.angle_gamma   90.00
#
_symmetry.space_group_name_H-M   'P 1'
#
loop_
_entity.id
_entity.type
_entity.pdbx_description
1 polymer ?
#
loop_
_entity_poly.entity_id
_entity_poly.type
_entity_poly.pdbx_seq_one_letter_code
_entity_poly.pdbx_strand_id
1 'polypeptide(L)'
;MTQYMVPEAEAFKLLGKKNSSFQKANEIAVRLATMENLKNLGFSDKDVDEVKGIFADTNIYLLGGTFFIAAIHLLFDFLAIKNDVSFWRKKSNLIGLSKWTVMWRAFSQTVIFFYLCDEGSSLLILIPTGISTVIELWKLKKISRVQLISSNSILPRIQFKTDDIDAAEVKTREFDAEIGILGA
;
A
#
# COMPACT_ATOMS: atom_id res chain seq x y z
N MET A 1 27.33 24.70 -65.71
CA MET A 1 27.04 24.00 -64.43
C MET A 1 28.36 23.54 -63.85
N THR A 2 28.93 24.29 -62.91
CA THR A 2 30.16 23.91 -62.20
C THR A 2 29.81 22.88 -61.14
N GLN A 3 30.21 21.62 -61.34
CA GLN A 3 30.14 20.60 -60.29
C GLN A 3 31.21 20.93 -59.24
N TYR A 4 30.76 21.38 -58.06
CA TYR A 4 31.62 21.51 -56.89
C TYR A 4 31.99 20.09 -56.43
N MET A 5 33.18 19.61 -56.82
CA MET A 5 33.80 18.42 -56.24
C MET A 5 34.31 18.77 -54.85
N VAL A 6 33.55 18.41 -53.82
CA VAL A 6 33.99 18.50 -52.43
C VAL A 6 35.11 17.45 -52.23
N PRO A 7 36.31 17.84 -51.73
CA PRO A 7 37.41 16.89 -51.52
C PRO A 7 36.98 15.80 -50.53
N GLU A 8 37.19 14.52 -50.85
CA GLU A 8 36.73 13.38 -50.02
C GLU A 8 37.21 13.43 -48.56
N ALA A 9 38.35 14.09 -48.31
CA ALA A 9 38.89 14.33 -46.97
C ALA A 9 37.97 15.23 -46.10
N GLU A 10 37.27 16.18 -46.70
CA GLU A 10 36.31 17.04 -46.00
C GLU A 10 35.00 16.29 -45.73
N ALA A 11 34.54 15.46 -46.67
CA ALA A 11 33.37 14.61 -46.49
C ALA A 11 33.56 13.65 -45.30
N PHE A 12 34.74 13.03 -45.16
CA PHE A 12 35.05 12.15 -44.04
C PHE A 12 35.09 12.88 -42.68
N LYS A 13 35.66 14.09 -42.62
CA LYS A 13 35.62 14.92 -41.40
C LYS A 13 34.21 15.35 -41.03
N LEU A 14 33.38 15.69 -42.01
CA LEU A 14 31.98 16.05 -41.80
C LEU A 14 31.17 14.83 -41.34
N LEU A 15 31.43 13.64 -41.86
CA LEU A 15 30.81 12.39 -41.41
C LEU A 15 31.22 12.03 -39.97
N GLY A 16 32.50 12.18 -39.61
CA GLY A 16 32.96 11.96 -38.22
C GLY A 16 32.34 12.95 -37.22
N LYS A 17 32.27 14.24 -37.58
CA LYS A 17 31.62 15.28 -36.77
C LYS A 17 30.11 15.06 -36.67
N LYS A 18 29.46 14.64 -37.76
CA LYS A 18 28.04 14.29 -37.77
C LYS A 18 27.76 13.10 -36.88
N ASN A 19 28.58 12.04 -36.93
CA ASN A 19 28.40 10.86 -36.09
C ASN A 19 28.59 11.16 -34.60
N SER A 20 29.62 11.93 -34.21
CA SER A 20 29.83 12.27 -32.79
C SER A 20 28.76 13.22 -32.24
N SER A 21 28.29 14.17 -33.04
CA SER A 21 27.15 15.03 -32.66
C SER A 21 25.85 14.24 -32.57
N PHE A 22 25.61 13.28 -33.46
CA PHE A 22 24.44 12.40 -33.41
C PHE A 22 24.49 11.47 -32.19
N GLN A 23 25.67 10.97 -31.83
CA GLN A 23 25.88 10.11 -30.66
C GLN A 23 25.67 10.88 -29.35
N LYS A 24 26.22 12.11 -29.24
CA LYS A 24 25.94 13.00 -28.10
C LYS A 24 24.48 13.41 -28.03
N ALA A 25 23.84 13.69 -29.17
CA ALA A 25 22.43 14.03 -29.21
C ALA A 25 21.56 12.86 -28.73
N ASN A 26 21.90 11.62 -29.12
CA ASN A 26 21.22 10.43 -28.62
C ASN A 26 21.47 10.20 -27.12
N GLU A 27 22.70 10.40 -26.63
CA GLU A 27 23.00 10.29 -25.20
C GLU A 27 22.22 11.32 -24.37
N ILE A 28 22.15 12.56 -24.83
CA ILE A 28 21.38 13.62 -24.19
C ILE A 28 19.88 13.31 -24.28
N ALA A 29 19.37 12.86 -25.42
CA ALA A 29 17.97 12.49 -25.59
C ALA A 29 17.58 11.31 -24.69
N VAL A 30 18.44 10.29 -24.58
CA VAL A 30 18.25 9.15 -23.67
C VAL A 30 18.28 9.62 -22.22
N ARG A 31 19.24 10.48 -21.84
CA ARG A 31 19.30 11.06 -20.48
C ARG A 31 18.05 11.86 -20.15
N LEU A 32 17.61 12.74 -21.04
CA LEU A 32 16.40 13.53 -20.86
C LEU A 32 15.16 12.64 -20.75
N ALA A 33 15.05 11.59 -21.58
CA ALA A 33 13.96 10.63 -21.49
C ALA A 33 14.00 9.83 -20.18
N THR A 34 15.19 9.43 -19.69
CA THR A 34 15.31 8.76 -18.39
C THR A 34 14.97 9.70 -17.23
N MET A 35 15.39 10.96 -17.29
CA MET A 35 15.07 11.99 -16.29
C MET A 35 13.59 12.32 -16.28
N GLU A 36 12.95 12.40 -17.44
CA GLU A 36 11.51 12.60 -17.55
C GLU A 36 10.73 11.40 -17.00
N ASN A 37 11.16 10.17 -17.28
CA ASN A 37 10.56 8.97 -16.70
C ASN A 37 10.75 8.90 -15.18
N LEU A 38 11.92 9.28 -14.66
CA LEU A 38 12.18 9.32 -13.22
C LEU A 38 11.35 10.41 -12.53
N LYS A 39 11.23 11.58 -13.15
CA LYS A 39 10.36 12.67 -12.69
C LYS A 39 8.87 12.29 -12.73
N ASN A 40 8.44 11.56 -13.75
CA ASN A 40 7.08 11.02 -13.85
C ASN A 40 6.81 9.92 -12.81
N LEU A 41 7.86 9.23 -12.35
CA LEU A 41 7.81 8.31 -11.21
C LEU A 41 7.93 9.03 -9.85
N GLY A 42 8.06 10.36 -9.83
CA GLY A 42 8.08 11.17 -8.62
C GLY A 42 9.42 11.23 -7.91
N PHE A 43 10.51 10.86 -8.59
CA PHE A 43 11.88 11.06 -8.12
C PHE A 43 12.43 12.37 -8.68
N SER A 44 12.84 13.28 -7.79
CA SER A 44 13.58 14.48 -8.16
C SER A 44 15.02 14.10 -8.50
N ASP A 45 15.69 14.87 -9.37
CA ASP A 45 17.13 14.68 -9.67
C ASP A 45 17.97 14.70 -8.38
N LYS A 46 17.52 15.46 -7.37
CA LYS A 46 18.09 15.48 -6.02
C LYS A 46 18.00 14.14 -5.30
N ASP A 47 16.89 13.42 -5.41
CA ASP A 47 16.70 12.14 -4.70
C ASP A 47 17.60 11.05 -5.29
N VAL A 48 17.83 11.10 -6.60
CA VAL A 48 18.72 10.16 -7.30
C VAL A 48 20.19 10.42 -6.92
N ASP A 49 20.58 11.69 -6.83
CA ASP A 49 21.92 12.06 -6.39
C ASP A 49 22.14 11.79 -4.89
N GLU A 50 21.11 11.95 -4.05
CA GLU A 50 21.14 11.61 -2.64
C GLU A 50 21.27 10.10 -2.41
N VAL A 51 20.50 9.28 -3.13
CA VAL A 51 20.64 7.82 -3.08
C VAL A 51 22.03 7.39 -3.55
N LYS A 52 22.57 7.98 -4.62
CA LYS A 52 23.95 7.71 -5.05
C LYS A 52 24.99 8.09 -3.99
N GLY A 53 24.80 9.22 -3.30
CA GLY A 53 25.62 9.62 -2.16
C GLY A 53 25.57 8.58 -1.03
N ILE A 54 24.37 8.14 -0.65
CA ILE A 54 24.18 7.09 0.36
C ILE A 54 24.88 5.79 -0.05
N PHE A 55 24.77 5.37 -1.31
CA PHE A 55 25.45 4.17 -1.83
C PHE A 55 26.98 4.30 -1.85
N ALA A 56 27.52 5.51 -2.06
CA ALA A 56 28.96 5.77 -2.09
C ALA A 56 29.56 5.93 -0.69
N ASP A 57 28.81 6.53 0.25
CA ASP A 57 29.28 6.88 1.59
C ASP A 57 28.94 5.81 2.66
N THR A 58 27.99 4.90 2.39
CA THR A 58 27.54 3.88 3.36
C THR A 58 28.23 2.52 3.15
N ASN A 59 28.50 1.81 4.25
CA ASN A 59 28.96 0.43 4.21
C ASN A 59 27.93 -0.49 3.50
N ILE A 60 28.36 -1.16 2.42
CA ILE A 60 27.52 -2.03 1.58
C ILE A 60 26.75 -3.11 2.37
N TYR A 61 27.31 -3.60 3.49
CA TYR A 61 26.66 -4.60 4.32
C TYR A 61 25.44 -4.04 5.07
N LEU A 62 25.52 -2.79 5.54
CA LEU A 62 24.39 -2.13 6.21
C LEU A 62 23.30 -1.77 5.20
N LEU A 63 23.71 -1.27 4.02
CA LEU A 63 22.80 -0.90 2.95
C LEU A 63 22.05 -2.10 2.36
N GLY A 64 22.72 -3.24 2.20
CA GLY A 64 22.08 -4.48 1.80
C GLY A 64 21.02 -4.94 2.80
N GLY A 65 21.31 -4.78 4.10
CA GLY A 65 20.36 -5.09 5.17
C GLY A 65 19.10 -4.22 5.14
N THR A 66 19.24 -2.90 4.98
CA THR A 66 18.08 -1.99 4.90
C THR A 66 17.24 -2.24 3.66
N PHE A 67 17.86 -2.55 2.51
CA PHE A 67 17.15 -2.92 1.29
C PHE A 67 16.34 -4.22 1.48
N PHE A 68 16.95 -5.23 2.11
CA PHE A 68 16.28 -6.49 2.40
C PHE A 68 15.07 -6.29 3.35
N ILE A 69 15.24 -5.50 4.41
CA ILE A 69 14.16 -5.16 5.34
C ILE A 69 13.04 -4.41 4.62
N ALA A 70 13.37 -3.42 3.77
CA ALA A 70 12.39 -2.69 2.97
C ALA A 70 11.62 -3.61 2.00
N ALA A 71 12.30 -4.56 1.36
CA ALA A 71 11.67 -5.54 0.48
C ALA A 71 10.69 -6.45 1.25
N ILE A 72 11.06 -6.90 2.45
CA ILE A 72 10.17 -7.68 3.33
C ILE A 72 8.97 -6.84 3.77
N HIS A 73 9.17 -5.57 4.16
CA HIS A 73 8.07 -4.67 4.52
C HIS A 73 7.07 -4.53 3.37
N LEU A 74 7.56 -4.26 2.16
CA LEU A 74 6.71 -4.15 0.97
C LEU A 74 5.95 -5.45 0.71
N LEU A 75 6.59 -6.60 0.90
CA LEU A 75 5.95 -7.90 0.78
C LEU A 75 4.82 -8.06 1.81
N PHE A 76 5.06 -7.74 3.08
CA PHE A 76 4.03 -7.84 4.12
C PHE A 76 2.88 -6.86 3.92
N ASP A 77 3.15 -5.63 3.49
CA ASP A 77 2.12 -4.65 3.16
C ASP A 77 1.23 -5.18 2.03
N PHE A 78 1.84 -5.76 0.99
CA PHE A 78 1.10 -6.37 -0.10
C PHE A 78 0.26 -7.58 0.36
N LEU A 79 0.80 -8.45 1.20
CA LEU A 79 0.07 -9.58 1.76
C LEU A 79 -1.08 -9.13 2.66
N ALA A 80 -0.86 -8.11 3.49
CA ALA A 80 -1.87 -7.55 4.39
C ALA A 80 -3.04 -6.99 3.58
N ILE A 81 -2.75 -6.19 2.54
CA ILE A 81 -3.75 -5.66 1.61
C ILE A 81 -4.53 -6.79 0.94
N LYS A 82 -3.83 -7.80 0.39
CA LYS A 82 -4.46 -8.93 -0.29
C LYS A 82 -5.35 -9.75 0.66
N ASN A 83 -4.86 -10.03 1.86
CA ASN A 83 -5.60 -10.80 2.86
C ASN A 83 -6.85 -10.03 3.32
N ASP A 84 -6.70 -8.75 3.62
CA ASP A 84 -7.79 -7.89 4.07
C ASP A 84 -8.88 -7.75 3.00
N VAL A 85 -8.52 -7.49 1.73
CA VAL A 85 -9.50 -7.48 0.63
C VAL A 85 -10.18 -8.84 0.46
N SER A 86 -9.43 -9.95 0.56
CA SER A 86 -9.98 -11.31 0.46
C SER A 86 -10.98 -11.61 1.58
N PHE A 87 -10.64 -11.24 2.82
CA PHE A 87 -11.48 -11.38 4.00
C PHE A 87 -12.79 -10.60 3.82
N TRP A 88 -12.69 -9.32 3.45
CA TRP A 88 -13.86 -8.46 3.25
C TRP A 88 -14.69 -8.88 2.05
N ARG A 89 -14.11 -9.47 1.01
CA ARG A 89 -14.85 -9.99 -0.14
C ARG A 89 -15.71 -11.20 0.22
N LYS A 90 -15.15 -12.16 0.97
CA LYS A 90 -15.81 -13.43 1.35
C LYS A 90 -16.86 -13.27 2.46
N LYS A 91 -16.68 -12.29 3.36
CA LYS A 91 -17.62 -12.07 4.47
C LYS A 91 -18.90 -11.35 3.96
N SER A 92 -20.06 -11.98 4.14
CA SER A 92 -21.39 -11.39 3.90
C SER A 92 -22.06 -10.87 5.18
N ASN A 93 -21.83 -11.55 6.30
CA ASN A 93 -22.37 -11.17 7.61
C ASN A 93 -21.33 -10.37 8.40
N LEU A 94 -21.62 -9.10 8.68
CA LEU A 94 -20.78 -8.17 9.45
C LEU A 94 -20.95 -8.30 10.96
N ILE A 95 -21.59 -9.38 11.42
CA ILE A 95 -21.87 -9.65 12.82
C ILE A 95 -20.54 -9.85 13.57
N GLY A 96 -20.30 -9.05 14.60
CA GLY A 96 -19.05 -9.05 15.38
C GLY A 96 -18.02 -8.00 14.98
N LEU A 97 -18.29 -7.17 13.96
CA LEU A 97 -17.39 -6.08 13.54
C LEU A 97 -18.00 -4.71 13.87
N SER A 98 -17.30 -3.90 14.68
CA SER A 98 -17.75 -2.55 15.01
C SER A 98 -17.65 -1.64 13.78
N LYS A 99 -18.80 -1.21 13.26
CA LYS A 99 -18.88 -0.25 12.15
C LYS A 99 -18.19 1.07 12.46
N TRP A 100 -18.24 1.50 13.72
CA TRP A 100 -17.61 2.74 14.18
C TRP A 100 -16.09 2.65 14.10
N THR A 101 -15.50 1.52 14.47
CA THR A 101 -14.06 1.30 14.40
C THR A 101 -13.57 1.31 12.95
N VAL A 102 -14.30 0.66 12.04
CA VAL A 102 -13.94 0.65 10.61
C VAL A 102 -14.10 2.04 9.98
N MET A 103 -15.17 2.76 10.34
CA MET A 103 -15.40 4.12 9.86
C MET A 103 -14.34 5.10 10.35
N TRP A 104 -13.99 5.06 11.64
CA TRP A 104 -12.96 5.93 12.19
C TRP A 104 -11.61 5.67 11.54
N ARG A 105 -11.26 4.40 11.34
CA ARG A 105 -10.02 4.02 10.65
C ARG A 105 -9.96 4.57 9.23
N ALA A 106 -11.03 4.34 8.46
CA ALA A 106 -11.14 4.83 7.09
C ALA A 106 -11.10 6.36 6.98
N PHE A 107 -11.68 7.06 7.96
CA PHE A 107 -11.62 8.51 8.04
C PHE A 107 -10.18 8.99 8.28
N SER A 108 -9.51 8.45 9.30
CA SER A 108 -8.11 8.80 9.61
C SER A 108 -7.19 8.56 8.41
N GLN A 109 -7.31 7.41 7.75
CA GLN A 109 -6.50 7.09 6.57
C GLN A 109 -6.76 8.05 5.40
N THR A 110 -8.01 8.43 5.18
CA THR A 110 -8.38 9.39 4.13
C THR A 110 -7.74 10.76 4.38
N VAL A 111 -7.76 11.23 5.63
CA VAL A 111 -7.13 12.50 6.01
C VAL A 111 -5.62 12.44 5.82
N ILE A 112 -4.97 11.34 6.21
CA ILE A 112 -3.53 11.12 6.00
C ILE A 112 -3.20 11.14 4.50
N PHE A 113 -3.97 10.42 3.68
CA PHE A 113 -3.75 10.43 2.23
C PHE A 113 -3.86 11.83 1.62
N PHE A 114 -4.87 12.61 2.04
CA PHE A 114 -5.05 13.97 1.54
C PHE A 114 -3.90 14.89 1.97
N TYR A 115 -3.41 14.73 3.21
CA TYR A 115 -2.22 15.43 3.70
C TYR A 115 -0.98 15.10 2.86
N LEU A 116 -0.71 13.82 2.63
CA LEU A 116 0.44 13.41 1.79
C LEU A 116 0.30 13.89 0.33
N CYS A 117 -0.93 13.97 -0.18
CA CYS A 117 -1.21 14.45 -1.53
C CYS A 117 -0.97 15.97 -1.65
N ASP A 118 -1.32 16.76 -0.63
CA ASP A 118 -1.14 18.21 -0.61
C ASP A 118 0.33 18.60 -0.40
N GLU A 119 1.04 17.88 0.46
CA GLU A 119 2.47 18.08 0.72
C GLU A 119 3.37 17.69 -0.48
N GLY A 120 2.80 17.09 -1.53
CA GLY A 120 3.56 16.64 -2.71
C GLY A 120 4.52 15.49 -2.40
N SER A 121 4.14 14.59 -1.49
CA SER A 121 4.97 13.47 -1.05
C SER A 121 5.33 12.53 -2.22
N SER A 122 6.48 11.86 -2.11
CA SER A 122 7.00 10.95 -3.15
C SER A 122 5.94 9.91 -3.55
N LEU A 123 5.81 9.67 -4.86
CA LEU A 123 4.84 8.71 -5.41
C LEU A 123 5.00 7.31 -4.79
N LEU A 124 6.20 6.95 -4.35
CA LEU A 124 6.51 5.68 -3.69
C LEU A 124 5.72 5.45 -2.39
N ILE A 125 5.45 6.49 -1.60
CA ILE A 125 4.63 6.39 -0.38
C ILE A 125 3.16 6.75 -0.66
N LEU A 126 2.90 7.62 -1.64
CA LEU A 126 1.54 8.02 -2.01
C LEU A 126 0.75 6.88 -2.65
N ILE A 127 1.37 6.02 -3.47
CA ILE A 127 0.69 4.91 -4.15
C ILE A 127 0.18 3.86 -3.15
N PRO A 128 1.00 3.27 -2.26
CA PRO A 128 0.53 2.30 -1.27
C PRO A 128 -0.54 2.88 -0.34
N THR A 129 -0.36 4.13 0.09
CA THR A 129 -1.32 4.85 0.94
C THR A 129 -2.65 5.09 0.21
N GLY A 130 -2.58 5.46 -1.08
CA GLY A 130 -3.75 5.67 -1.92
C GLY A 130 -4.54 4.39 -2.16
N ILE A 131 -3.86 3.29 -2.50
CA ILE A 131 -4.51 1.96 -2.65
C ILE A 131 -5.21 1.57 -1.35
N SER A 132 -4.55 1.74 -0.20
CA SER A 132 -5.11 1.44 1.11
C SER A 132 -6.37 2.27 1.39
N THR A 133 -6.33 3.57 1.09
CA THR A 133 -7.48 4.48 1.25
C THR A 133 -8.66 4.06 0.39
N VAL A 134 -8.44 3.73 -0.88
CA VAL A 134 -9.49 3.27 -1.80
C VAL A 134 -10.13 1.97 -1.30
N ILE A 135 -9.34 1.04 -0.77
CA ILE A 135 -9.84 -0.21 -0.20
C ILE A 135 -10.70 0.04 1.04
N GLU A 136 -10.28 0.94 1.92
CA GLU A 136 -11.06 1.30 3.11
C GLU A 136 -12.39 1.98 2.76
N LEU A 137 -12.38 2.90 1.79
CA LEU A 137 -13.61 3.51 1.25
C LEU A 137 -14.54 2.46 0.62
N TRP A 138 -13.98 1.47 -0.09
CA TRP A 138 -14.77 0.36 -0.63
C TRP A 138 -15.43 -0.46 0.48
N LYS A 139 -14.74 -0.72 1.60
CA LYS A 139 -15.34 -1.41 2.76
C LYS A 139 -16.47 -0.60 3.37
N LEU A 140 -16.31 0.71 3.55
CA LEU A 140 -17.39 1.57 4.07
C LEU A 140 -18.62 1.52 3.18
N LYS A 141 -18.42 1.62 1.86
CA LYS A 141 -19.50 1.50 0.87
C LYS A 141 -20.18 0.12 0.94
N LYS A 142 -19.39 -0.95 1.11
CA LYS A 142 -19.93 -2.31 1.29
C LYS A 142 -20.74 -2.43 2.59
N ILE A 143 -20.22 -1.94 3.72
CA ILE A 143 -20.90 -1.95 5.02
C ILE A 143 -22.23 -1.19 4.95
N SER A 144 -22.23 -0.01 4.33
CA SER A 144 -23.45 0.81 4.16
C SER A 144 -24.51 0.09 3.34
N ARG A 145 -24.13 -0.53 2.20
CA ARG A 145 -25.06 -1.33 1.38
C ARG A 145 -25.60 -2.55 2.15
N VAL A 146 -24.74 -3.26 2.89
CA VAL A 146 -25.15 -4.42 3.69
C VAL A 146 -26.08 -4.01 4.82
N GLN A 147 -25.87 -2.84 5.46
CA GLN A 147 -26.82 -2.31 6.44
C GLN A 147 -28.18 -2.02 5.81
N LEU A 148 -28.24 -1.47 4.59
CA LEU A 148 -29.52 -1.20 3.92
C LEU A 148 -30.28 -2.51 3.60
N ILE A 149 -29.57 -3.56 3.17
CA ILE A 149 -30.16 -4.90 2.95
C ILE A 149 -30.58 -5.56 4.27
N SER A 150 -29.72 -5.49 5.29
CA SER A 150 -29.99 -6.05 6.62
C SER A 150 -31.08 -5.27 7.35
N SER A 151 -31.28 -3.99 7.06
CA SER A 151 -32.32 -3.15 7.66
C SER A 151 -33.73 -3.57 7.23
N ASN A 152 -33.87 -4.42 6.20
CA ASN A 152 -35.13 -5.07 5.83
C ASN A 152 -35.36 -6.43 6.54
N SER A 153 -34.41 -6.87 7.37
CA SER A 153 -34.49 -8.07 8.22
C SER A 153 -34.38 -7.65 9.69
N ILE A 154 -35.55 -7.55 10.34
CA ILE A 154 -35.75 -6.80 11.58
C ILE A 154 -35.16 -7.48 12.83
N LEU A 155 -34.54 -8.67 12.79
CA LEU A 155 -33.97 -9.26 14.00
C LEU A 155 -32.67 -10.05 13.78
N PRO A 156 -31.52 -9.58 14.31
CA PRO A 156 -30.43 -10.48 14.66
C PRO A 156 -30.87 -11.29 15.87
N ARG A 157 -31.25 -12.56 15.66
CA ARG A 157 -31.45 -13.51 16.76
C ARG A 157 -30.09 -13.71 17.41
N ILE A 158 -29.88 -13.06 18.55
CA ILE A 158 -28.72 -13.28 19.40
C ILE A 158 -28.88 -14.68 19.99
N GLN A 159 -28.41 -15.70 19.27
CA GLN A 159 -28.11 -16.98 19.89
C GLN A 159 -26.76 -16.81 20.57
N PHE A 160 -26.79 -16.35 21.82
CA PHE A 160 -25.74 -16.70 22.76
C PHE A 160 -25.76 -18.21 22.87
N LYS A 161 -24.84 -18.88 22.16
CA LYS A 161 -24.44 -20.23 22.56
C LYS A 161 -23.72 -20.08 23.90
N THR A 162 -24.48 -20.18 24.97
CA THR A 162 -23.98 -20.41 26.32
C THR A 162 -23.95 -21.92 26.51
N ASP A 163 -23.07 -22.62 25.77
CA ASP A 163 -23.02 -24.09 25.83
C ASP A 163 -21.80 -24.62 26.59
N ASP A 164 -21.06 -23.80 27.35
CA ASP A 164 -19.90 -24.29 28.12
C ASP A 164 -19.77 -23.76 29.57
N ILE A 165 -20.69 -22.91 30.06
CA ILE A 165 -20.59 -22.32 31.42
C ILE A 165 -21.66 -22.87 32.38
N ASP A 166 -22.78 -23.36 31.87
CA ASP A 166 -23.95 -23.78 32.66
C ASP A 166 -23.73 -25.08 33.48
N ALA A 167 -22.83 -25.96 33.02
CA ALA A 167 -22.54 -27.21 33.73
C ALA A 167 -21.77 -27.00 35.05
N ALA A 168 -20.99 -25.92 35.16
CA ALA A 168 -20.28 -25.58 36.39
C ALA A 168 -21.21 -24.91 37.41
N GLU A 169 -22.14 -24.06 36.95
CA GLU A 169 -23.06 -23.31 37.80
C GLU A 169 -24.15 -24.22 38.42
N VAL A 170 -24.63 -25.22 37.68
CA VAL A 170 -25.59 -26.22 38.19
C VAL A 170 -24.99 -27.08 39.31
N LYS A 171 -23.71 -27.50 39.18
CA LYS A 171 -23.03 -28.27 40.23
C LYS A 171 -22.82 -27.48 41.51
N THR A 172 -22.46 -26.20 41.42
CA THR A 172 -22.29 -25.34 42.60
C THR A 172 -23.63 -25.12 43.32
N ARG A 173 -24.74 -24.98 42.58
CA ARG A 173 -26.08 -24.84 43.19
C ARG A 173 -26.57 -26.13 43.87
N GLU A 174 -26.21 -27.31 43.38
CA GLU A 174 -26.53 -28.57 44.06
C GLU A 174 -25.75 -28.74 45.36
N PHE A 175 -24.46 -28.38 45.40
CA PHE A 175 -23.67 -28.41 46.65
C PHE A 175 -24.17 -27.39 47.68
N ASP A 176 -24.51 -26.18 47.27
CA ASP A 176 -25.04 -25.15 48.18
C ASP A 176 -26.44 -25.51 48.70
N ALA A 177 -27.25 -26.20 47.89
CA ALA A 177 -28.55 -26.70 48.31
C ALA A 177 -28.43 -27.84 49.32
N GLU A 178 -27.52 -28.81 49.11
CA GLU A 178 -27.34 -29.96 50.00
C GLU A 178 -26.77 -29.55 51.38
N ILE A 179 -25.88 -28.56 51.43
CA ILE A 179 -25.34 -28.02 52.69
C ILE A 179 -26.42 -27.24 53.48
N GLY A 180 -27.39 -26.61 52.79
CA GLY A 180 -28.48 -25.87 53.43
C GLY A 180 -29.55 -26.74 54.11
N ILE A 181 -29.69 -28.01 53.71
CA ILE A 181 -30.69 -28.96 54.28
C ILE A 181 -30.13 -29.77 55.46
N LEU A 182 -28.79 -29.86 55.59
CA LEU A 182 -28.13 -30.55 56.70
C LEU A 182 -27.81 -29.62 57.90
N GLY A 183 -27.97 -28.30 57.71
CA GLY A 183 -27.71 -27.27 58.73
C GLY A 183 -28.96 -26.70 59.43
N ALA A 184 -30.14 -27.29 59.23
CA ALA A 184 -31.41 -26.90 59.86
C ALA A 184 -31.95 -27.99 60.80
#